data_AF-A0A4R6DCM8-F1
#
_entry.id   AF-A0A4R6DCM8-F1
#
_cell.length_a   1.000
_cell.length_b   1.000
_cell.length_c   1.000
_cell.angle_alpha   90.00
_cell.angle_beta   90.00
_cell.angle_gamma   90.00
#
_symmetry.space_group_name_H-M   'P 1'
#
loop_
_entity.id
_entity.type
_entity.pdbx_description
1 polymer ?
#
loop_
_entity_poly.entity_id
_entity_poly.type
_entity_poly.pdbx_seq_one_letter_code
_entity_poly.pdbx_strand_id
1 'polypeptide(L)' 'MLGNLGGAHVLVLLVFLALEVLALVQVWRDRRRSDLVKVIWTVVIIALPGIGLLGWAVNWLLGRAADRLNRSGGPAA' A
#
# COMPACT_ATOMS: atom_id res chain seq x y z
N MET A 1 -8.92 11.95 -16.52
CA MET A 1 -8.30 12.41 -15.25
C MET A 1 -6.88 11.84 -15.03
N LEU A 2 -6.21 11.27 -16.05
CA LEU A 2 -4.82 10.79 -15.96
C LEU A 2 -3.77 11.89 -16.24
N GLY A 3 -4.20 13.07 -16.71
CA GLY A 3 -3.32 14.11 -17.26
C GLY A 3 -2.53 14.94 -16.24
N ASN A 4 -2.63 14.65 -14.94
CA ASN A 4 -1.87 15.38 -13.91
C ASN A 4 -1.37 14.48 -12.76
N LEU A 5 -0.94 13.26 -13.06
CA LEU A 5 0.03 12.58 -12.20
C LEU A 5 1.35 13.37 -12.29
N GLY A 6 1.39 14.54 -11.65
CA GLY A 6 2.53 15.45 -11.72
C GLY A 6 3.81 14.69 -11.36
N GLY A 7 4.90 14.94 -12.08
CA GLY A 7 6.12 14.11 -12.08
C GLY A 7 6.64 13.71 -10.69
N ALA A 8 6.37 14.51 -9.65
CA ALA A 8 6.64 14.16 -8.26
C ALA A 8 5.95 12.86 -7.78
N HIS A 9 4.69 12.61 -8.14
CA HIS A 9 3.97 11.39 -7.73
C HIS A 9 4.57 10.14 -8.38
N VAL A 10 4.94 10.25 -9.66
CA VAL A 10 5.63 9.18 -10.38
C VAL A 10 7.01 8.94 -9.77
N LEU A 11 7.75 10.01 -9.45
CA LEU A 11 9.05 9.91 -8.81
C LEU A 11 8.94 9.20 -7.45
N VAL A 12 7.96 9.56 -6.62
CA VAL A 12 7.74 8.90 -5.32
C VAL A 12 7.44 7.40 -5.50
N LEU A 13 6.58 7.04 -6.46
CA LEU A 13 6.31 5.63 -6.78
C LEU A 13 7.57 4.88 -7.23
N LEU A 14 8.40 5.50 -8.08
CA LEU A 14 9.65 4.90 -8.54
C LEU A 14 10.66 4.73 -7.40
N VAL A 15 10.81 5.73 -6.53
CA VAL A 15 11.68 5.63 -5.35
C VAL A 15 11.19 4.53 -4.42
N PHE A 16 9.89 4.46 -4.15
CA PHE A 16 9.31 3.42 -3.33
C PHE A 16 9.58 2.02 -3.91
N LEU A 17 9.35 1.84 -5.22
CA LEU A 17 9.62 0.58 -5.91
C LEU A 17 11.11 0.22 -5.90
N ALA A 18 12.00 1.20 -6.07
CA ALA A 18 13.44 0.97 -6.01
C ALA A 18 13.87 0.48 -4.62
N LEU A 19 13.30 1.04 -3.54
CA LEU A 19 13.57 0.59 -2.18
C LEU A 19 13.09 -0.84 -1.93
N GLU A 20 11.91 -1.21 -2.42
CA GLU A 20 11.39 -2.59 -2.39
C GLU A 20 12.35 -3.56 -3.08
N VAL A 21 12.78 -3.24 -4.30
CA VAL A 21 13.72 -4.07 -5.06
C VAL A 21 15.06 -4.19 -4.32
N LEU A 22 15.59 -3.09 -3.78
CA LEU A 22 16.82 -3.13 -3.00
C LEU A 22 16.69 -4.00 -1.76
N ALA A 23 15.57 -3.89 -1.03
CA ALA A 23 15.31 -4.72 0.15
C ALA A 23 15.27 -6.22 -0.21
N LEU A 24 14.59 -6.58 -1.31
CA LEU A 24 14.55 -7.95 -1.80
C LEU A 24 15.94 -8.44 -2.20
N VAL A 25 16.70 -7.64 -2.96
CA VAL A 25 18.08 -7.98 -3.34
C VAL A 25 18.95 -8.18 -2.11
N GLN A 26 18.84 -7.33 -1.08
CA GLN A 26 19.61 -7.46 0.15
C GLN A 26 19.29 -8.76 0.89
N VAL A 27 18.01 -9.12 1.01
CA VAL A 27 17.58 -10.38 1.65
C VAL A 27 18.18 -11.59 0.96
N TRP A 28 18.12 -11.62 -0.38
CA TRP A 28 18.59 -12.77 -1.15
C TRP A 28 20.11 -12.80 -1.32
N ARG A 29 20.78 -11.65 -1.27
CA ARG A 29 22.25 -11.55 -1.31
C ARG A 29 22.92 -11.97 0.00
N ASP A 30 22.23 -11.86 1.14
CA ASP A 30 22.77 -12.30 2.43
C ASP A 30 22.92 -13.83 2.47
N ARG A 31 24.16 -14.32 2.42
CA ARG A 31 24.48 -15.75 2.48
C ARG A 31 24.46 -16.32 3.90
N ARG A 32 24.37 -15.49 4.94
CA ARG A 32 24.42 -15.93 6.34
C ARG A 32 23.05 -16.35 6.89
N ARG A 33 21.97 -15.93 6.24
CA ARG A 33 20.59 -16.24 6.67
C ARG A 33 20.08 -17.50 6.00
N SER A 34 19.30 -18.28 6.74
CA SER A 34 18.61 -19.46 6.23
C SER A 34 17.54 -19.08 5.20
N ASP A 35 17.24 -20.02 4.30
CA ASP A 35 16.28 -19.78 3.22
C ASP A 35 14.86 -19.51 3.74
N LEU A 36 14.45 -20.17 4.82
CA LEU A 36 13.15 -19.89 5.46
C LEU A 36 13.03 -18.42 5.90
N VAL A 37 14.09 -17.87 6.50
CA VAL A 37 14.11 -16.47 6.95
C VAL A 37 14.02 -15.53 5.74
N LYS A 38 14.67 -15.85 4.63
CA LYS A 38 14.59 -15.06 3.39
C LYS A 38 13.18 -15.05 2.79
N VAL A 39 12.53 -16.20 2.77
CA VAL A 39 11.15 -16.33 2.29
C VAL A 39 10.19 -15.51 3.16
N ILE A 40 10.29 -15.62 4.49
CA ILE A 40 9.48 -14.82 5.41
C ILE A 40 9.67 -13.33 5.15
N TRP A 41 10.91 -12.86 5.04
CA TRP A 41 11.18 -11.45 4.76
C TRP A 41 10.69 -10.99 3.39
N THR A 42 10.78 -11.84 2.36
CA THR A 42 10.22 -11.56 1.03
C THR A 42 8.71 -11.35 1.12
N VAL A 43 8.01 -12.22 1.85
CA VAL A 43 6.56 -12.09 2.07
C VAL A 43 6.26 -10.79 2.82
N VAL A 44 7.01 -10.45 3.87
CA VAL A 44 6.80 -9.21 4.64
C VAL A 44 6.98 -7.97 3.77
N ILE A 45 8.08 -7.91 3.01
CA ILE A 45 8.40 -6.78 2.13
C ILE A 45 7.25 -6.55 1.14
N ILE A 46 6.77 -7.60 0.48
CA ILE A 46 5.67 -7.50 -0.51
C ILE A 46 4.31 -7.23 0.16
N ALA A 47 4.03 -7.84 1.31
CA ALA A 47 2.73 -7.77 1.95
C ALA A 47 2.45 -6.41 2.60
N LEU A 48 3.47 -5.75 3.19
CA LEU A 48 3.32 -4.45 3.84
C LEU A 48 2.67 -3.37 2.95
N PRO A 49 3.16 -3.09 1.72
CA PRO A 49 2.50 -2.13 0.84
C PRO A 49 1.10 -2.57 0.45
N GLY A 50 0.87 -3.87 0.26
CA GLY A 50 -0.45 -4.43 -0.02
C GLY A 50 -1.44 -4.17 1.12
N ILE A 51 -1.03 -4.40 2.37
CA ILE A 51 -1.84 -4.12 3.56
C ILE A 51 -2.17 -2.64 3.68
N GLY A 52 -1.20 -1.75 3.43
CA GLY A 52 -1.44 -0.31 3.42
C GLY A 52 -2.50 0.11 2.41
N LEU A 53 -2.43 -0.42 1.18
CA LEU A 53 -3.41 -0.17 0.13
C LEU A 53 -4.80 -0.70 0.52
N LEU A 54 -4.87 -1.92 1.05
CA LEU A 54 -6.13 -2.54 1.47
C LEU A 54 -6.76 -1.77 2.63
N GLY A 55 -5.98 -1.39 3.64
CA GLY A 55 -6.45 -0.62 4.78
C GLY A 55 -7.02 0.74 4.36
N TRP A 56 -6.33 1.43 3.45
CA TRP A 56 -6.84 2.68 2.87
C TRP A 56 -8.16 2.46 2.12
N ALA A 57 -8.24 1.44 1.27
CA ALA A 57 -9.43 1.16 0.49
C ALA A 57 -10.63 0.84 1.39
N VAL A 58 -10.43 0.03 2.43
CA VAL A 58 -11.46 -0.30 3.43
C VAL A 58 -11.91 0.98 4.15
N ASN A 59 -10.97 1.80 4.64
CA ASN A 59 -11.30 3.06 5.31
C ASN A 59 -12.10 4.00 4.40
N TRP A 60 -11.73 4.08 3.12
CA TRP A 60 -12.44 4.88 2.13
C TRP A 60 -13.89 4.38 1.92
N LEU A 61 -14.08 3.06 1.83
CA LEU A 61 -15.40 2.45 1.72
C LEU A 61 -16.26 2.71 2.95
N LEU A 62 -15.68 2.63 4.14
CA LEU A 62 -16.35 2.93 5.41
C LEU A 62 -16.81 4.38 5.46
N GLY A 63 -15.93 5.33 5.10
CA GLY A 63 -16.30 6.75 5.01
C GLY A 63 -17.45 6.99 4.04
N ARG A 64 -17.41 6.34 2.87
CA ARG A 64 -18.49 6.45 1.87
C ARG A 64 -19.81 5.84 2.35
N ALA A 65 -19.78 4.75 3.12
CA ALA A 65 -20.96 4.16 3.71
C ALA A 65 -21.57 5.07 4.79
N ALA A 66 -20.73 5.64 5.67
CA ALA A 66 -21.14 6.61 6.67
C ALA A 66 -21.82 7.83 6.06
N ASP A 67 -21.25 8.40 4.98
CA ASP A 67 -21.83 9.53 4.25
C ASP A 67 -23.24 9.23 3.71
N ARG A 68 -23.48 7.98 3.27
CA ARG A 68 -24.81 7.57 2.76
C ARG A 68 -25.82 7.46 3.89
N LEU A 69 -25.42 6.89 5.03
CA LEU A 69 -26.29 6.79 6.21
C LEU A 69 -26.64 8.18 6.75
N ASN A 70 -25.68 9.09 6.81
CA ASN A 70 -25.90 10.45 7.33
C ASN A 70 -26.88 11.27 6.45
N ARG A 71 -26.84 11.09 5.12
CA ARG A 71 -27.83 11.71 4.21
C ARG A 71 -29.24 11.10 4.34
N SER A 72 -29.34 9.86 4.81
CA SER A 72 -30.62 9.16 4.96
C SER A 72 -31.35 9.51 6.27
N GLY A 73 -30.64 10.07 7.25
CA GLY A 73 -31.17 10.47 8.56
C GLY A 73 -31.32 11.98 8.77
N GLY A 74 -31.11 12.81 7.74
CA GLY A 74 -31.40 14.26 7.80
C GLY A 74 -32.90 14.53 7.94
N PRO A 75 -33.33 15.62 8.61
CA PRO A 75 -34.68 15.77 9.14
C PRO A 75 -35.73 15.63 8.04
N ALA A 76 -36.74 14.76 8.29
CA ALA A 76 -38.00 14.87 7.59
C ALA A 76 -38.54 16.29 7.81
N ALA A 77 -38.90 16.95 6.71
CA ALA A 77 -39.51 18.28 6.68
C ALA A 77 -40.71 18.41 7.62
#